data_AF-A0A7W1G0H9-F1
#
_entry.id   AF-A0A7W1G0H9-F1
#
_cell.length_a   1.000
_cell.length_b   1.000
_cell.length_c   1.000
_cell.angle_alpha   90.00
_cell.angle_beta   90.00
_cell.angle_gamma   90.00
#
_symmetry.space_group_name_H-M   'P 1'
#
loop_
_entity.id
_entity.type
_entity.pdbx_description
1 polymer ?
#
loop_
_entity_poly.entity_id
_entity_poly.type
_entity_poly.pdbx_seq_one_letter_code
_entity_poly.pdbx_strand_id
1 'polypeptide(L)' 'IRHRVGLPVRGQTTKNNARTRKGKRKTVANKKKVTK' A
#
# COMPACT_ATOMS: atom_id res chain seq x y z
N ILE A 1 7.90 -14.38 -5.55
CA ILE A 1 7.75 -13.64 -4.26
C ILE A 1 6.53 -12.70 -4.24
N ARG A 2 6.25 -11.94 -5.31
CA ARG A 2 5.16 -10.94 -5.41
C ARG A 2 3.78 -11.43 -4.93
N HIS A 3 3.41 -12.67 -5.28
CA HIS A 3 2.15 -13.28 -4.86
C HIS A 3 2.01 -13.36 -3.33
N ARG A 4 3.08 -13.76 -2.63
CA ARG A 4 3.10 -13.89 -1.17
C ARG A 4 2.94 -12.55 -0.46
N VAL A 5 3.44 -11.46 -1.06
CA VAL A 5 3.40 -10.09 -0.50
C VAL A 5 2.24 -9.24 -1.03
N GLY A 6 1.28 -9.83 -1.74
CA GLY A 6 0.09 -9.11 -2.22
C GLY A 6 0.40 -8.03 -3.27
N LEU A 7 1.41 -8.25 -4.12
CA LEU A 7 1.76 -7.32 -5.20
C LEU A 7 1.39 -7.87 -6.58
N PRO A 8 1.11 -7.00 -7.57
CA PRO A 8 0.88 -7.43 -8.95
C PRO A 8 2.03 -8.25 -9.53
N VAL A 9 1.69 -9.34 -10.22
CA VAL A 9 2.67 -10.29 -10.78
C VAL A 9 2.98 -10.01 -12.25
N ARG A 10 2.09 -9.33 -12.99
CA ARG A 10 2.20 -9.08 -14.45
C ARG A 10 3.05 -7.85 -14.82
N GLY A 11 4.11 -7.55 -14.07
CA GLY A 11 5.01 -6.41 -14.37
C GLY A 11 4.40 -5.00 -14.19
N GLN A 12 3.22 -4.90 -13.57
CA GLN A 12 2.54 -3.61 -13.36
C GLN A 12 3.29 -2.71 -12.37
N THR A 13 3.21 -1.40 -12.58
CA THR A 13 3.83 -0.40 -11.70
C THR A 13 3.16 -0.39 -10.33
N THR A 14 3.97 -0.36 -9.26
CA THR A 14 3.45 -0.46 -7.88
C THR A 14 3.60 0.79 -7.04
N LYS A 15 4.23 1.86 -7.54
CA LYS A 15 4.51 3.08 -6.74
C LYS A 15 3.21 3.78 -6.32
N ASN A 16 2.30 4.00 -7.27
CA ASN A 16 1.08 4.78 -7.05
C ASN A 16 -0.17 3.88 -7.16
N ASN A 17 -0.40 3.30 -8.34
CA ASN A 17 -1.66 2.66 -8.72
C ASN A 17 -1.58 1.14 -8.73
N ALA A 18 -1.78 0.52 -7.56
CA ALA A 18 -1.87 -0.94 -7.44
C ALA A 18 -2.87 -1.36 -6.33
N ARG A 19 -3.89 -0.53 -6.07
CA ARG A 19 -4.77 -0.68 -4.91
C ARG A 19 -5.64 -1.92 -4.96
N THR A 20 -6.07 -2.37 -6.13
CA THR A 20 -6.88 -3.59 -6.28
C THR A 20 -6.16 -4.82 -5.72
N ARG A 21 -4.82 -4.90 -5.88
CA ARG A 21 -4.02 -6.01 -5.35
C ARG A 21 -3.40 -5.71 -3.98
N LYS A 22 -2.94 -4.49 -3.74
CA LYS A 22 -2.33 -4.05 -2.47
C LYS A 22 -3.34 -3.86 -1.33
N GLY A 23 -4.63 -3.72 -1.66
CA GLY A 23 -5.68 -3.35 -0.73
C GLY A 23 -5.78 -1.84 -0.45
N LYS A 24 -6.64 -1.50 0.52
CA LYS A 24 -6.91 -0.13 0.96
C LYS A 24 -5.61 0.59 1.38
N ARG A 25 -5.57 1.91 1.20
CA ARG A 25 -4.39 2.72 1.53
C ARG A 25 -4.15 2.69 3.04
N LYS A 26 -3.06 2.05 3.46
CA LYS A 26 -2.52 2.17 4.81
C LYS A 26 -1.70 3.47 4.88
N THR A 27 -2.25 4.49 5.51
CA THR A 27 -1.53 5.74 5.78
C THR A 27 -0.54 5.49 6.92
N VAL A 28 0.75 5.73 6.68
CA VAL A 28 1.80 5.61 7.72
C VAL A 28 1.86 6.87 8.58
N ALA A 29 1.38 8.00 8.06
CA ALA A 29 1.34 9.26 8.78
C ALA A 29 0.16 9.29 9.76
N ASN A 30 0.49 9.12 11.06
CA ASN A 30 -0.26 9.53 12.25
C ASN A 30 0.70 9.60 13.46
N LYS A 31 1.95 10.07 13.26
CA LYS A 31 2.85 10.37 14.38
C LYS A 31 2.49 11.75 14.92
N LYS A 32 1.84 11.78 16.10
CA LYS A 32 1.35 12.95 16.85
C LYS A 32 -0.03 13.46 16.40
N LYS A 33 -1.10 12.87 16.95
CA LYS A 33 -2.24 13.68 17.37
C LYS A 33 -1.76 14.46 18.61
N VAL A 34 -1.33 15.70 18.43
CA VAL A 34 -1.45 16.67 19.52
C VAL A 34 -2.89 17.14 19.46
N THR A 35 -3.74 16.55 20.26
CA THR A 35 -5.02 17.16 20.62
C THR A 35 -5.17 16.96 22.12
N LYS A 36 -5.03 18.09 22.82
CA LYS A 36 -5.36 18.31 24.22
C LYS A 36 -6.77 17.82 24.53
#